data_AF-A0A1X7SLG1-F1
#
_entry.id   AF-A0A1X7SLG1-F1
#
_cell.length_a   1.000
_cell.length_b   1.000
_cell.length_c   1.000
_cell.angle_alpha   90.00
_cell.angle_beta   90.00
_cell.angle_gamma   90.00
#
_symmetry.space_group_name_H-M   'P 1'
#
loop_
_entity.id
_entity.type
_entity.pdbx_description
1 polymer ?
#
loop_
_entity_poly.entity_id
_entity_poly.type
_entity_poly.pdbx_seq_one_letter_code
_entity_poly.pdbx_strand_id
1 'polypeptide(L)'
;MLDQLSAALESLHDMNRKHQLVSEKTQALHEACEQLVQEQNQLSGFAETISSKLSYFTELEQLGQKLNAPSFSPSSDHFPVLLNRLDECIAFIESHPHFKESSVYLARYKQQLSKALSSIKQQFIHTIRSTTQSVLQQQHQSVGMPETSYSQFYGKFRGSAPKLKSLMSEVELRAEKSSDYTTLLQDCLQCYISQRRHLLSPSVTATLLELTKHKQTEYSSLVPCHSIRDYSPPPPPSF
;
A
#
# COMPACT_ATOMS: atom_id res chain seq x y z
N MET A 1 -96.68 11.45 -20.29
CA MET A 1 -95.89 10.41 -19.60
C MET A 1 -94.89 9.73 -20.54
N LEU A 2 -95.25 9.33 -21.77
CA LEU A 2 -94.28 8.76 -22.73
C LEU A 2 -93.17 9.75 -23.14
N ASP A 3 -93.48 11.01 -23.41
CA ASP A 3 -92.45 12.00 -23.81
C ASP A 3 -91.44 12.34 -22.71
N GLN A 4 -91.85 12.28 -21.44
CA GLN A 4 -90.94 12.48 -20.31
C GLN A 4 -90.03 11.26 -20.12
N LEU A 5 -90.55 10.06 -20.39
CA LEU A 5 -89.76 8.84 -20.33
C LEU A 5 -88.74 8.77 -21.47
N SER A 6 -89.12 9.16 -22.69
CA SER A 6 -88.18 9.24 -23.84
C SER A 6 -87.09 10.28 -23.61
N ALA A 7 -87.43 11.48 -23.13
CA ALA A 7 -86.46 12.51 -22.79
C ALA A 7 -85.48 12.06 -21.68
N ALA A 8 -85.97 11.34 -20.66
CA ALA A 8 -85.13 10.77 -19.62
C ALA A 8 -84.18 9.71 -20.17
N LEU A 9 -84.66 8.83 -21.08
CA LEU A 9 -83.86 7.79 -21.72
C LEU A 9 -82.75 8.39 -22.60
N GLU A 10 -83.07 9.45 -23.33
CA GLU A 10 -82.13 10.18 -24.19
C GLU A 10 -81.06 10.89 -23.36
N SER A 11 -81.43 11.52 -22.24
CA SER A 11 -80.49 12.10 -21.29
C SER A 11 -79.57 11.06 -20.64
N LEU A 12 -80.08 9.86 -20.35
CA LEU A 12 -79.31 8.77 -19.77
C LEU A 12 -78.30 8.22 -20.80
N HIS A 13 -78.72 8.09 -22.06
CA HIS A 13 -77.85 7.69 -23.16
C HIS A 13 -76.74 8.72 -23.42
N ASP A 14 -77.06 10.01 -23.37
CA ASP A 14 -76.09 11.09 -23.55
C ASP A 14 -75.10 11.17 -22.37
N MET A 15 -75.59 10.96 -21.14
CA MET A 15 -74.72 10.83 -19.95
C MET A 15 -73.79 9.62 -20.07
N ASN A 16 -74.29 8.46 -20.49
CA ASN A 16 -73.49 7.26 -20.67
C ASN A 16 -72.40 7.46 -21.75
N ARG A 17 -72.75 8.12 -22.86
CA ARG A 17 -71.81 8.45 -23.94
C ARG A 17 -70.72 9.42 -23.46
N LYS A 18 -71.09 10.45 -22.71
CA LYS A 18 -70.13 11.39 -22.10
C LYS A 18 -69.21 10.68 -21.10
N HIS A 19 -69.77 9.79 -20.28
CA HIS A 19 -69.00 8.99 -19.33
C HIS A 19 -67.98 8.10 -20.04
N GLN A 20 -68.37 7.38 -21.10
CA GLN A 20 -67.45 6.57 -21.90
C GLN A 20 -66.32 7.43 -22.49
N LEU A 21 -66.64 8.57 -23.09
CA LEU A 21 -65.65 9.46 -23.68
C LEU A 21 -64.66 10.00 -22.63
N VAL A 22 -65.17 10.40 -21.45
CA VAL A 22 -64.30 10.86 -20.34
C VAL A 22 -63.45 9.70 -19.82
N SER A 23 -64.01 8.50 -19.70
CA SER A 23 -63.28 7.31 -19.26
C SER A 23 -62.15 6.96 -20.22
N GLU A 24 -62.42 6.92 -21.52
CA GLU A 24 -61.41 6.65 -22.56
C GLU A 24 -60.30 7.70 -22.56
N LYS A 25 -60.66 8.98 -22.49
CA LYS A 25 -59.66 10.07 -22.42
C LYS A 25 -58.84 10.03 -21.15
N THR A 26 -59.45 9.72 -20.01
CA THR A 26 -58.76 9.64 -18.72
C THR A 26 -57.82 8.43 -18.69
N GLN A 27 -58.24 7.29 -19.25
CA GLN A 27 -57.42 6.10 -19.39
C GLN A 27 -56.20 6.38 -20.29
N ALA A 28 -56.40 6.97 -21.47
CA ALA A 28 -55.32 7.33 -22.37
C ALA A 28 -54.33 8.33 -21.75
N LEU A 29 -54.83 9.31 -20.98
CA LEU A 29 -53.99 10.24 -20.23
C LEU A 29 -53.20 9.52 -19.13
N HIS A 30 -53.84 8.60 -18.41
CA HIS A 30 -53.19 7.82 -17.35
C HIS A 30 -52.06 6.97 -17.91
N GLU A 31 -52.29 6.25 -19.01
CA GLU A 31 -51.28 5.45 -19.70
C GLU A 31 -50.10 6.32 -20.19
N ALA A 32 -50.38 7.49 -20.77
CA ALA A 32 -49.33 8.42 -21.19
C ALA A 32 -48.51 8.94 -19.99
N CYS A 33 -49.16 9.24 -18.86
CA CYS A 33 -48.47 9.63 -17.63
C CYS A 33 -47.60 8.50 -17.08
N GLU A 34 -48.09 7.26 -17.06
CA GLU A 34 -47.30 6.10 -16.62
C GLU A 34 -46.06 5.89 -17.50
N GLN A 35 -46.22 5.99 -18.83
CA GLN A 35 -45.09 5.90 -19.77
C GLN A 35 -44.05 7.00 -19.50
N LEU A 36 -44.49 8.25 -19.32
CA LEU A 36 -43.57 9.35 -19.00
C LEU A 36 -42.83 9.14 -17.68
N VAL A 37 -43.50 8.65 -16.65
CA VAL A 37 -42.86 8.31 -15.36
C VAL A 37 -41.84 7.19 -15.54
N GLN A 38 -42.16 6.18 -16.35
CA GLN A 38 -41.24 5.09 -16.65
C GLN A 38 -40.00 5.59 -17.40
N GLU A 39 -40.18 6.42 -18.42
CA GLU A 39 -39.07 7.03 -19.17
C GLU A 39 -38.21 7.93 -18.29
N GLN A 40 -38.83 8.75 -17.42
CA GLN A 40 -38.13 9.59 -16.47
C GLN A 40 -37.25 8.75 -15.52
N ASN A 41 -37.78 7.65 -15.00
CA ASN A 41 -37.03 6.74 -14.13
C ASN A 41 -35.86 6.08 -14.87
N GLN A 42 -36.06 5.67 -16.13
CA GLN A 42 -34.99 5.10 -16.96
C GLN A 42 -33.88 6.12 -17.24
N LEU A 43 -34.26 7.35 -17.62
CA LEU A 43 -33.31 8.44 -17.88
C LEU A 43 -32.54 8.81 -16.61
N SER A 44 -33.21 8.85 -15.45
CA SER A 44 -32.55 9.10 -14.16
C SER A 44 -31.52 8.02 -13.84
N GLY A 45 -31.90 6.74 -13.95
CA GLY A 45 -30.98 5.63 -13.70
C GLY A 45 -29.79 5.61 -14.68
N PHE A 46 -30.02 6.01 -15.93
CA PHE A 46 -28.95 6.16 -16.91
C PHE A 46 -28.00 7.31 -16.55
N ALA A 47 -28.53 8.46 -16.15
CA ALA A 47 -27.75 9.61 -15.71
C ALA A 47 -26.91 9.29 -14.45
N GLU A 48 -27.47 8.55 -13.49
CA GLU A 48 -26.76 8.06 -12.31
C GLU A 48 -25.62 7.11 -12.68
N THR A 49 -25.86 6.22 -13.64
CA THR A 49 -24.83 5.30 -14.15
C THR A 49 -23.68 6.06 -14.81
N ILE A 50 -23.99 7.07 -15.64
CA ILE A 50 -22.96 7.94 -16.24
C ILE A 50 -22.18 8.67 -15.15
N SER A 51 -22.88 9.26 -14.18
CA SER A 51 -22.27 10.03 -13.10
C SER A 51 -21.34 9.17 -12.25
N SER A 52 -21.75 7.94 -11.94
CA SER A 52 -20.93 6.95 -11.23
C SER A 52 -19.66 6.59 -12.00
N LYS A 53 -19.75 6.36 -13.31
CA LYS A 53 -18.57 6.08 -14.15
C LYS A 53 -17.64 7.29 -14.28
N LEU A 54 -18.22 8.49 -14.39
CA LEU A 54 -17.46 9.74 -14.45
C LEU A 54 -16.76 10.08 -13.13
N SER A 55 -17.28 9.62 -11.99
CA SER A 55 -16.69 9.90 -10.68
C SER A 55 -15.22 9.44 -10.65
N TYR A 56 -14.90 8.26 -11.17
CA TYR A 56 -13.54 7.72 -11.30
C TYR A 56 -12.58 8.61 -12.10
N PHE A 57 -13.07 9.47 -12.99
CA PHE A 57 -12.23 10.42 -13.73
C PHE A 57 -12.07 11.72 -12.96
N THR A 58 -13.11 12.18 -12.27
CA THR A 58 -13.08 13.41 -11.47
C THR A 58 -12.32 13.25 -10.14
N GLU A 59 -12.31 12.05 -9.57
CA GLU A 59 -11.68 11.75 -8.28
C GLU A 59 -10.15 11.83 -8.33
N LEU A 60 -9.55 11.72 -9.53
CA LEU A 60 -8.11 11.75 -9.72
C LEU A 60 -7.48 13.01 -9.12
N GLU A 61 -8.09 14.16 -9.35
CA GLU A 61 -7.58 15.44 -8.87
C GLU A 61 -7.72 15.55 -7.35
N GLN A 62 -8.84 15.07 -6.80
CA GLN A 62 -9.09 15.08 -5.35
C GLN A 62 -8.13 14.16 -4.60
N LEU A 63 -7.90 12.94 -5.13
CA LEU A 63 -6.92 12.00 -4.59
C LEU A 63 -5.51 12.57 -4.70
N GLY A 64 -5.16 13.16 -5.84
CA GLY A 64 -3.88 13.85 -6.04
C GLY A 64 -3.67 14.98 -5.02
N GLN A 65 -4.65 15.84 -4.79
CA GLN A 65 -4.55 16.93 -3.81
C GLN A 65 -4.32 16.41 -2.39
N LYS A 66 -5.05 15.35 -1.99
CA LYS A 66 -4.89 14.72 -0.66
C LYS A 66 -3.50 14.11 -0.46
N LEU A 67 -2.94 13.46 -1.48
CA LEU A 67 -1.60 12.86 -1.42
C LEU A 67 -0.46 13.90 -1.41
N ASN A 68 -0.64 15.01 -2.12
CA ASN A 68 0.36 16.08 -2.22
C ASN A 68 0.24 17.11 -1.08
N ALA A 69 -0.73 16.98 -0.19
CA ALA A 69 -0.89 17.88 0.94
C ALA A 69 0.29 17.75 1.91
N PRO A 70 0.86 18.85 2.43
CA PRO A 70 1.99 18.80 3.38
C PRO A 70 1.62 18.14 4.72
N SER A 71 0.33 18.04 5.05
CA SER A 71 -0.19 17.31 6.20
C SER A 71 -0.26 15.79 5.99
N PHE A 72 -0.05 15.31 4.76
CA PHE A 72 -0.12 13.90 4.44
C PHE A 72 1.04 13.15 5.06
N SER A 73 0.71 12.17 5.89
CA SER A 73 1.68 11.27 6.50
C SER A 73 1.29 9.83 6.16
N PRO A 74 2.22 8.99 5.69
CA PRO A 74 2.00 7.55 5.56
C PRO A 74 1.69 6.87 6.90
N SER A 75 1.87 7.59 8.01
CA SER A 75 1.55 7.13 9.37
C SER A 75 0.10 7.42 9.77
N SER A 76 -0.67 8.12 8.94
CA SER A 76 -2.05 8.49 9.26
C SER A 76 -3.01 7.33 9.00
N ASP A 77 -4.06 7.23 9.81
CA ASP A 77 -5.09 6.20 9.68
C ASP A 77 -5.88 6.31 8.36
N HIS A 78 -5.81 7.47 7.68
CA HIS A 78 -6.45 7.70 6.38
C HIS A 78 -5.64 7.17 5.20
N PHE A 79 -4.36 6.86 5.39
CA PHE A 79 -3.47 6.42 4.32
C PHE A 79 -3.93 5.11 3.65
N PRO A 80 -4.32 4.05 4.38
CA PRO A 80 -4.81 2.81 3.78
C PRO A 80 -6.08 2.99 2.94
N VAL A 81 -6.99 3.85 3.38
CA VAL A 81 -8.24 4.16 2.67
C VAL A 81 -7.93 4.83 1.33
N LEU A 82 -6.97 5.76 1.30
CA LEU A 82 -6.54 6.43 0.08
C LEU A 82 -5.87 5.45 -0.91
N LEU A 83 -5.02 4.55 -0.42
CA LEU A 83 -4.41 3.51 -1.27
C LEU A 83 -5.47 2.58 -1.86
N ASN A 84 -6.41 2.09 -1.04
CA ASN A 84 -7.52 1.27 -1.53
C ASN A 84 -8.30 1.98 -2.63
N ARG A 85 -8.61 3.27 -2.43
CA ARG A 85 -9.35 4.04 -3.44
C ARG A 85 -8.56 4.22 -4.73
N LEU A 86 -7.24 4.45 -4.64
CA LEU A 86 -6.37 4.50 -5.82
C LEU A 86 -6.37 3.15 -6.56
N ASP A 87 -6.20 2.04 -5.84
CA ASP A 87 -6.18 0.70 -6.42
C ASP A 87 -7.52 0.38 -7.11
N GLU A 88 -8.65 0.73 -6.49
CA GLU A 88 -9.99 0.62 -7.09
C GLU A 88 -10.11 1.43 -8.38
N CYS A 89 -9.67 2.69 -8.38
CA CYS A 89 -9.73 3.55 -9.57
C CYS A 89 -8.84 3.01 -10.70
N ILE A 90 -7.65 2.51 -10.37
CA ILE A 90 -6.74 1.87 -11.32
C ILE A 90 -7.40 0.64 -11.93
N ALA A 91 -7.93 -0.27 -11.10
CA ALA A 91 -8.59 -1.48 -11.57
C ALA A 91 -9.84 -1.18 -12.42
N PHE A 92 -10.61 -0.15 -12.07
CA PHE A 92 -11.75 0.30 -12.86
C PHE A 92 -11.34 0.78 -14.25
N ILE A 93 -10.27 1.57 -14.35
CA ILE A 93 -9.80 2.10 -15.64
C ILE A 93 -9.16 0.99 -16.47
N GLU A 94 -8.40 0.08 -15.85
CA GLU A 94 -7.80 -1.07 -16.53
C GLU A 94 -8.86 -2.03 -17.10
N SER A 95 -10.00 -2.18 -16.43
CA SER A 95 -11.14 -2.97 -16.93
C SER A 95 -11.96 -2.28 -18.04
N HIS A 96 -11.76 -0.97 -18.27
CA HIS A 96 -12.47 -0.19 -19.29
C HIS A 96 -11.50 0.54 -20.25
N PRO A 97 -10.69 -0.18 -21.04
CA PRO A 97 -9.71 0.42 -21.95
C PRO A 97 -10.35 1.19 -23.11
N HIS A 98 -11.62 0.91 -23.43
CA HIS A 98 -12.35 1.56 -24.53
C HIS A 98 -12.83 2.97 -24.20
N PHE A 99 -12.76 3.41 -22.93
CA PHE A 99 -13.18 4.76 -22.55
C PHE A 99 -12.21 5.80 -23.11
N LYS A 100 -12.75 6.97 -23.46
CA LYS A 100 -11.97 8.09 -23.97
C LYS A 100 -10.90 8.48 -22.94
N GLU A 101 -9.66 8.59 -23.41
CA GLU A 101 -8.49 8.97 -22.59
C GLU A 101 -8.19 8.01 -21.41
N SER A 102 -8.75 6.79 -21.43
CA SER A 102 -8.52 5.78 -20.39
C SER A 102 -7.02 5.56 -20.11
N SER A 103 -6.19 5.46 -21.15
CA SER A 103 -4.74 5.30 -21.03
C SER A 103 -4.03 6.50 -20.37
N VAL A 104 -4.50 7.73 -20.61
CA VAL A 104 -3.93 8.95 -20.02
C VAL A 104 -4.27 9.01 -18.53
N TYR A 105 -5.52 8.72 -18.18
CA TYR A 105 -5.94 8.66 -16.78
C TYR A 105 -5.25 7.53 -16.03
N LEU A 106 -5.10 6.36 -16.65
CA LEU A 106 -4.35 5.24 -16.07
C LEU A 106 -2.91 5.65 -15.75
N ALA A 107 -2.22 6.30 -16.68
CA ALA A 107 -0.85 6.78 -16.46
C ALA A 107 -0.77 7.78 -15.30
N ARG A 108 -1.73 8.71 -15.21
CA ARG A 108 -1.80 9.68 -14.11
C ARG A 108 -2.09 9.00 -12.77
N TYR A 109 -2.98 8.02 -12.72
CA TYR A 109 -3.25 7.25 -11.51
C TYR A 109 -2.02 6.46 -11.05
N LYS A 110 -1.35 5.76 -11.97
CA LYS A 110 -0.08 5.07 -11.69
C LYS A 110 0.98 6.04 -11.16
N GLN A 111 1.06 7.26 -11.70
CA GLN A 111 1.96 8.29 -11.18
C GLN A 111 1.62 8.70 -9.73
N GLN A 112 0.34 8.87 -9.39
CA GLN A 112 -0.07 9.18 -8.01
C GLN A 112 0.24 8.03 -7.05
N LEU A 113 0.00 6.78 -7.49
CA LEU A 113 0.38 5.59 -6.74
C LEU A 113 1.90 5.56 -6.51
N SER A 114 2.73 5.72 -7.54
CA SER A 114 4.19 5.74 -7.39
C SER A 114 4.67 6.79 -6.40
N LYS A 115 4.04 7.98 -6.37
CA LYS A 115 4.33 9.02 -5.38
C LYS A 115 3.99 8.56 -3.96
N ALA A 116 2.82 7.97 -3.75
CA ALA A 116 2.42 7.44 -2.45
C ALA A 116 3.40 6.36 -1.97
N LEU A 117 3.76 5.40 -2.84
CA LEU A 117 4.73 4.35 -2.54
C LEU A 117 6.13 4.91 -2.24
N SER A 118 6.56 5.94 -2.98
CA SER A 118 7.83 6.63 -2.69
C SER A 118 7.82 7.28 -1.30
N SER A 119 6.69 7.85 -0.88
CA SER A 119 6.54 8.42 0.47
C SER A 119 6.66 7.34 1.56
N ILE A 120 6.01 6.18 1.37
CA ILE A 120 6.18 5.00 2.24
C ILE A 120 7.65 4.60 2.32
N LYS A 121 8.30 4.43 1.17
CA LYS A 121 9.71 4.04 1.06
C LYS A 121 10.61 5.00 1.83
N GLN A 122 10.45 6.30 1.60
CA GLN A 122 11.23 7.34 2.25
C GLN A 122 11.05 7.30 3.76
N GLN A 123 9.81 7.19 4.26
CA GLN A 123 9.54 7.08 5.69
C GLN A 123 10.18 5.83 6.31
N PHE A 124 10.02 4.67 5.66
CA PHE A 124 10.59 3.41 6.14
C PHE A 124 12.12 3.49 6.22
N ILE A 125 12.76 3.88 5.11
CA ILE A 125 14.21 4.00 5.01
C ILE A 125 14.74 5.01 6.02
N HIS A 126 14.10 6.17 6.14
CA HIS A 126 14.49 7.19 7.12
C HIS A 126 14.42 6.65 8.55
N THR A 127 13.34 5.97 8.90
CA THR A 127 13.17 5.40 10.24
C THR A 127 14.26 4.38 10.55
N ILE A 128 14.50 3.41 9.65
CA ILE A 128 15.52 2.38 9.87
C ILE A 128 16.92 2.99 9.94
N ARG A 129 17.29 3.89 9.02
CA ARG A 129 18.62 4.52 9.01
C ARG A 129 18.85 5.41 10.22
N SER A 130 17.85 6.20 10.63
CA SER A 130 17.91 7.05 11.82
C SER A 130 18.09 6.20 13.09
N THR A 131 17.32 5.11 13.22
CA THR A 131 17.47 4.18 14.34
C THR A 131 18.86 3.54 14.37
N THR A 132 19.39 3.09 13.21
CA THR A 132 20.75 2.57 13.09
C THR A 132 21.81 3.59 13.51
N GLN A 133 21.74 4.83 13.02
CA GLN A 133 22.69 5.88 13.39
C GLN A 133 22.64 6.20 14.89
N SER A 134 21.44 6.25 15.46
CA SER A 134 21.24 6.50 16.89
C SER A 134 21.79 5.38 17.77
N VAL A 135 21.80 4.14 17.28
CA VAL A 135 22.45 3.00 17.94
C VAL A 135 23.97 3.09 17.84
N LEU A 136 24.51 3.37 16.65
CA LEU A 136 25.95 3.51 16.44
C LEU A 136 26.56 4.65 17.27
N GLN A 137 25.89 5.80 17.36
CA GLN A 137 26.35 6.92 18.18
C GLN A 137 26.46 6.54 19.67
N GLN A 138 25.50 5.77 20.18
CA GLN A 138 25.55 5.30 21.57
C GLN A 138 26.67 4.29 21.79
N GLN A 139 26.93 3.41 20.82
CA GLN A 139 28.05 2.45 20.91
C GLN A 139 29.42 3.15 21.02
N HIS A 140 29.60 4.30 20.36
CA HIS A 140 30.83 5.09 20.49
C HIS A 140 30.95 5.79 21.85
N GLN A 141 29.83 6.04 22.54
CA GLN A 141 29.80 6.68 23.86
C GLN A 141 29.93 5.67 25.01
N SER A 142 29.51 4.43 24.81
CA SER A 142 29.56 3.34 25.81
C SER A 142 30.84 2.51 25.74
N VAL A 143 32.00 3.17 25.67
CA VAL A 143 33.31 2.49 25.72
C VAL A 143 33.51 1.92 27.13
N GLY A 144 33.36 0.60 27.29
CA GLY A 144 33.72 -0.12 28.52
C GLY A 144 32.73 -1.17 29.05
N MET A 145 31.51 -1.30 28.49
CA MET A 145 30.52 -2.30 28.94
C MET A 145 29.85 -3.02 27.74
N PRO A 146 30.47 -4.08 27.20
CA PRO A 146 29.98 -4.79 26.00
C PRO A 146 28.63 -5.52 26.20
N GLU A 147 28.39 -6.06 27.40
CA GLU A 147 27.21 -6.90 27.70
C GLU A 147 25.90 -6.10 27.78
N THR A 148 25.94 -4.81 28.11
CA THR A 148 24.75 -3.95 28.24
C THR A 148 24.28 -3.35 26.91
N SER A 149 25.08 -3.51 25.83
CA SER A 149 24.85 -2.88 24.52
C SER A 149 23.69 -3.52 23.73
N TYR A 150 23.56 -4.85 23.72
CA TYR A 150 22.58 -5.54 22.88
C TYR A 150 21.12 -5.24 23.26
N SER A 151 20.82 -5.27 24.56
CA SER A 151 19.48 -4.98 25.09
C SER A 151 19.01 -3.56 24.74
N GLN A 152 19.95 -2.60 24.74
CA GLN A 152 19.67 -1.21 24.35
C GLN A 152 19.49 -1.06 22.83
N PHE A 153 20.25 -1.81 22.01
CA PHE A 153 20.08 -1.85 20.56
C PHE A 153 18.67 -2.29 20.17
N TYR A 154 18.20 -3.39 20.74
CA TYR A 154 16.85 -3.90 20.47
C TYR A 154 15.75 -2.98 21.00
N GLY A 155 15.99 -2.22 22.08
CA GLY A 155 15.05 -1.25 22.62
C GLY A 155 14.63 -0.16 21.62
N LYS A 156 15.57 0.45 20.89
CA LYS A 156 15.26 1.50 19.91
C LYS A 156 14.51 0.97 18.69
N PHE A 157 14.94 -0.18 18.15
CA PHE A 157 14.21 -0.83 17.05
C PHE A 157 12.81 -1.28 17.48
N ARG A 158 12.66 -1.78 18.71
CA ARG A 158 11.36 -2.15 19.27
C ARG A 158 10.42 -0.96 19.39
N GLY A 159 10.91 0.22 19.72
CA GLY A 159 10.11 1.45 19.75
C GLY A 159 9.57 1.86 18.37
N SER A 160 10.36 1.72 17.31
CA SER A 160 9.93 2.05 15.94
C SER A 160 9.12 0.95 15.25
N ALA A 161 9.20 -0.30 15.73
CA ALA A 161 8.63 -1.47 15.08
C ALA A 161 7.10 -1.43 14.88
N PRO A 162 6.25 -0.99 15.85
CA PRO A 162 4.80 -0.98 15.65
C PRO A 162 4.36 -0.13 14.47
N LYS A 163 4.99 1.05 14.33
CA LYS A 163 4.71 2.00 13.26
C LYS A 163 5.11 1.45 11.89
N LEU A 164 6.28 0.83 11.80
CA LEU A 164 6.74 0.19 10.57
C LEU A 164 5.90 -1.04 10.24
N LYS A 165 5.49 -1.82 11.24
CA LYS A 165 4.66 -3.01 11.05
C LYS A 165 3.31 -2.64 10.44
N SER A 166 2.60 -1.65 11.01
CA SER A 166 1.33 -1.17 10.45
C SER A 166 1.47 -0.77 8.99
N LEU A 167 2.51 0.00 8.66
CA LEU A 167 2.77 0.44 7.29
C LEU A 167 3.09 -0.72 6.33
N MET A 168 3.93 -1.67 6.78
CA MET A 168 4.34 -2.80 5.94
C MET A 168 3.22 -3.83 5.77
N SER A 169 2.37 -4.07 6.77
CA SER A 169 1.22 -4.97 6.65
C SER A 169 0.25 -4.51 5.55
N GLU A 170 0.05 -3.19 5.40
CA GLU A 170 -0.75 -2.64 4.31
C GLU A 170 -0.09 -2.86 2.93
N VAL A 171 1.23 -2.71 2.84
CA VAL A 171 1.97 -2.97 1.59
C VAL A 171 1.94 -4.46 1.24
N GLU A 172 2.13 -5.35 2.21
CA GLU A 172 2.10 -6.80 2.06
C GLU A 172 0.73 -7.28 1.56
N LEU A 173 -0.37 -6.76 2.12
CA LEU A 173 -1.73 -7.08 1.67
C LEU A 173 -1.97 -6.75 0.19
N ARG A 174 -1.26 -5.74 -0.34
CA ARG A 174 -1.41 -5.27 -1.73
C ARG A 174 -0.37 -5.83 -2.69
N ALA A 175 0.67 -6.49 -2.18
CA ALA A 175 1.76 -7.03 -2.98
C ALA A 175 1.31 -8.10 -3.99
N GLU A 176 0.29 -8.89 -3.65
CA GLU A 176 -0.28 -9.90 -4.56
C GLU A 176 -1.01 -9.27 -5.75
N LYS A 177 -1.52 -8.04 -5.61
CA LYS A 177 -2.34 -7.38 -6.61
C LYS A 177 -1.54 -6.54 -7.61
N SER A 178 -0.39 -6.01 -7.20
CA SER A 178 0.44 -5.17 -8.07
C SER A 178 1.94 -5.34 -7.79
N SER A 179 2.71 -5.39 -8.89
CA SER A 179 4.18 -5.50 -8.87
C SER A 179 4.85 -4.28 -8.23
N ASP A 180 4.19 -3.12 -8.20
CA ASP A 180 4.74 -1.88 -7.61
C ASP A 180 4.91 -2.04 -6.10
N TYR A 181 3.94 -2.65 -5.42
CA TYR A 181 4.02 -2.97 -3.99
C TYR A 181 5.07 -4.04 -3.71
N THR A 182 5.19 -5.04 -4.57
CA THR A 182 6.25 -6.06 -4.45
C THR A 182 7.65 -5.43 -4.54
N THR A 183 7.85 -4.52 -5.49
CA THR A 183 9.11 -3.78 -5.65
C THR A 183 9.43 -2.93 -4.42
N LEU A 184 8.41 -2.24 -3.87
CA LEU A 184 8.54 -1.49 -2.64
C LEU A 184 8.97 -2.37 -1.45
N LEU A 185 8.37 -3.56 -1.29
CA LEU A 185 8.74 -4.50 -0.23
C LEU A 185 10.19 -4.93 -0.35
N GLN A 186 10.64 -5.28 -1.57
CA GLN A 186 12.02 -5.66 -1.81
C GLN A 186 12.98 -4.53 -1.43
N ASP A 187 12.69 -3.30 -1.83
CA ASP A 187 13.49 -2.12 -1.47
C ASP A 187 13.59 -1.90 0.05
N CYS A 188 12.46 -2.02 0.75
CA CYS A 188 12.40 -1.90 2.20
C CYS A 188 13.20 -3.01 2.89
N LEU A 189 13.05 -4.26 2.46
CA LEU A 189 13.78 -5.42 2.99
C LEU A 189 15.30 -5.30 2.74
N GLN A 190 15.71 -4.89 1.54
CA GLN A 190 17.12 -4.65 1.23
C GLN A 190 17.71 -3.58 2.13
N CYS A 191 16.99 -2.47 2.34
CA CYS A 191 17.41 -1.45 3.30
C CYS A 191 17.53 -2.01 4.72
N TYR A 192 16.53 -2.75 5.20
CA TYR A 192 16.56 -3.35 6.54
C TYR A 192 17.75 -4.28 6.72
N ILE A 193 17.98 -5.21 5.80
CA ILE A 193 19.09 -6.18 5.85
C ILE A 193 20.43 -5.45 5.79
N SER A 194 20.58 -4.47 4.90
CA SER A 194 21.79 -3.65 4.78
C SER A 194 22.14 -2.95 6.11
N GLN A 195 21.14 -2.33 6.75
CA GLN A 195 21.34 -1.61 8.00
C GLN A 195 21.61 -2.57 9.18
N ARG A 196 20.94 -3.73 9.22
CA ARG A 196 21.22 -4.79 10.22
C ARG A 196 22.63 -5.36 10.05
N ARG A 197 23.07 -5.61 8.82
CA ARG A 197 24.44 -6.05 8.53
C ARG A 197 25.45 -5.01 9.01
N HIS A 198 25.22 -3.73 8.74
CA HIS A 198 26.10 -2.66 9.19
C HIS A 198 26.31 -2.65 10.71
N LEU A 199 25.25 -2.91 11.48
CA LEU A 199 25.31 -3.01 12.95
C LEU A 199 26.04 -4.26 13.44
N LEU A 200 25.80 -5.41 12.81
CA LEU A 200 26.28 -6.71 13.31
C LEU A 200 27.70 -7.06 12.83
N SER A 201 28.10 -6.59 11.64
CA SER A 201 29.37 -6.95 11.01
C SER A 201 30.59 -6.71 11.91
N PRO A 202 30.76 -5.55 12.58
CA PRO A 202 31.93 -5.32 13.43
C PRO A 202 32.05 -6.32 14.58
N SER A 203 30.92 -6.65 15.24
CA SER A 203 30.94 -7.61 16.34
C SER A 203 31.22 -9.02 15.85
N VAL A 204 30.61 -9.45 14.74
CA VAL A 204 30.83 -10.79 14.18
C VAL A 204 32.28 -10.94 13.74
N THR A 205 32.85 -9.94 13.08
CA THR A 205 34.26 -9.95 12.67
C THR A 205 35.19 -9.97 13.88
N ALA A 206 34.92 -9.19 14.93
CA ALA A 206 35.71 -9.21 16.16
C ALA A 206 35.71 -10.59 16.84
N THR A 207 34.54 -11.19 17.03
CA THR A 207 34.43 -12.54 17.62
C THR A 207 35.11 -13.60 16.75
N LEU A 208 34.99 -13.52 15.43
CA LEU A 208 35.66 -14.45 14.52
C LEU A 208 37.19 -14.33 14.61
N LEU A 209 37.72 -13.11 14.71
CA LEU A 209 39.14 -12.87 14.93
C LEU A 209 39.62 -13.41 16.29
N GLU A 210 38.85 -13.20 17.36
CA GLU A 210 39.16 -13.77 18.68
C GLU A 210 39.19 -15.30 18.67
N LEU A 211 38.17 -15.94 18.08
CA LEU A 211 38.11 -17.39 17.94
C LEU A 211 39.27 -17.94 17.11
N THR A 212 39.66 -17.23 16.04
CA THR A 212 40.80 -17.62 15.19
C THR A 212 42.12 -17.51 15.96
N LYS A 213 42.30 -16.43 16.74
CA LYS A 213 43.48 -16.23 17.59
C LYS A 213 43.55 -17.29 18.70
N HIS A 214 42.44 -17.62 19.33
CA HIS A 214 42.38 -18.64 20.39
C HIS A 214 42.82 -20.01 19.86
N LYS A 215 42.34 -20.41 18.68
CA LYS A 215 42.78 -21.64 18.01
C LYS A 215 44.28 -21.63 17.69
N GLN A 216 44.82 -20.54 17.16
CA GLN A 216 46.27 -20.43 16.88
C GLN A 216 47.13 -20.55 18.15
N THR A 217 46.63 -20.05 19.27
CA THR A 217 47.32 -20.10 20.57
C THR A 217 47.29 -21.54 21.14
N GLU A 218 46.17 -22.26 20.99
CA GLU A 218 46.07 -23.67 21.35
C GLU A 218 46.99 -24.57 20.50
N TYR A 219 47.04 -24.38 19.17
CA TYR A 219 47.97 -25.12 18.30
C TYR A 219 49.44 -24.87 18.65
N SER A 220 49.80 -23.64 19.02
CA SER A 220 51.19 -23.30 19.42
C SER A 220 51.56 -23.88 20.78
N SER A 221 50.58 -24.12 21.66
CA SER A 221 50.78 -24.76 22.97
C SER A 221 50.87 -26.29 22.92
N LEU A 222 50.43 -26.91 21.82
CA LEU A 222 50.44 -28.36 21.60
C LEU A 222 51.68 -28.87 20.87
N VAL A 223 52.62 -28.00 20.50
CA VAL A 223 53.95 -28.41 20.01
C VAL A 223 54.91 -28.38 21.20
N PRO A 224 55.31 -29.51 21.80
CA PRO A 224 56.36 -29.51 22.79
C PRO A 224 57.64 -29.04 22.11
N CYS A 225 58.19 -27.91 22.54
CA CYS A 225 59.57 -27.54 22.25
C CYS A 225 60.50 -28.61 22.86
N HIS A 226 60.72 -29.72 22.15
CA HIS A 226 61.89 -30.55 22.40
C HIS A 226 63.11 -29.76 21.92
N SER A 227 63.89 -29.30 22.89
CA SER A 227 65.25 -28.81 22.71
C SER A 227 66.02 -29.78 21.82
N ILE A 228 66.32 -29.37 20.59
CA ILE A 228 67.49 -29.87 19.89
C ILE A 228 68.62 -28.89 20.24
N ARG A 229 69.24 -29.16 21.39
CA ARG A 229 70.55 -28.63 21.74
C ARG A 229 71.60 -29.20 20.79
N ASP A 230 72.46 -28.32 20.32
CA ASP A 230 73.88 -28.52 20.04
C ASP A 230 74.26 -29.66 19.09
N TYR A 231 74.44 -29.32 17.81
CA TYR A 231 75.35 -30.06 16.92
C TYR A 231 76.36 -29.09 16.31
N SER A 232 77.55 -29.04 16.87
CA SER A 232 78.72 -28.37 16.30
C SER A 232 79.50 -29.40 15.46
N PRO A 233 79.84 -29.13 14.18
CA PRO A 233 80.56 -30.08 13.35
C PRO A 233 82.05 -30.15 13.71
N PRO A 234 82.70 -31.32 13.60
CA PRO A 234 84.11 -31.49 13.95
C PRO A 234 85.04 -30.85 12.89
N PRO A 235 86.28 -30.47 13.27
CA PRO A 235 87.23 -29.86 12.34
C PRO A 235 87.80 -30.90 11.34
N PRO A 236 88.23 -30.45 10.15
CA PRO A 236 88.77 -31.35 9.12
C PRO A 236 90.16 -31.91 9.51
N PRO A 237 90.48 -33.15 9.10
CA PRO A 237 91.80 -33.73 9.35
C PRO A 237 92.87 -33.02 8.52
N SER A 238 94.04 -32.84 9.12
CA SER A 238 95.24 -32.29 8.49
C SER A 238 96.04 -33.38 7.79
N PHE A 239 96.63 -32.99 6.66
CA PHE A 239 97.50 -33.71 5.71
C PHE A 239 96.81 -34.41 4.54
#